data_AF-A0A516SH08-F1
#
_entry.id   AF-A0A516SH08-F1
#
_cell.length_a   1.000
_cell.length_b   1.000
_cell.length_c   1.000
_cell.angle_alpha   90.00
_cell.angle_beta   90.00
_cell.angle_gamma   90.00
#
_symmetry.space_group_name_H-M   'P 1'
#
loop_
_entity.id
_entity.type
_entity.pdbx_description
1 polymer ?
#
loop_
_entity_poly.entity_id
_entity_poly.type
_entity_poly.pdbx_seq_one_letter_code
_entity_poly.pdbx_strand_id
1 'polypeptide(L)'
;MGNKLLFQPAAARHLHLALADAASGTPRQWWHLEIAARLPAGPASPPIRLFCRLLNSRLAGALIPTLSGLGLPGLSPYRLPYQAPWAQRAVLAALLTLCVVEGLLGMDSRNASRQLAVILLALFGGALSAWQAGRAAGRERNRLRETSRQTAQNLPASEAALGLAGLLSAAGMDYPAAQSHAEQLALAPDSIAPDRQAMLGLHAPAAGHIALAAAATATAWLAGVAAVAWSCWLAAPAPWQAMPPFLGLLLVHFVAHGQRPRWWGKALLHGLAGMGCWFLPKLLERLATVG
;
A
#
# COMPACT_ATOMS: atom_id res chain seq x y z
N MET A 1 26.79 7.53 0.11
CA MET A 1 27.47 6.95 -1.05
C MET A 1 26.48 6.72 -2.20
N GLY A 2 26.45 7.65 -3.17
CA GLY A 2 26.50 7.33 -4.59
C GLY A 2 25.42 6.50 -5.32
N ASN A 3 24.12 6.61 -5.02
CA ASN A 3 23.08 6.06 -5.95
C ASN A 3 22.89 6.90 -7.24
N LYS A 4 23.84 7.79 -7.58
CA LYS A 4 23.81 8.66 -8.78
C LYS A 4 24.13 7.92 -10.08
N LEU A 5 24.59 6.66 -10.03
CA LEU A 5 25.11 5.96 -11.22
C LEU A 5 24.04 5.28 -12.09
N LEU A 6 22.81 5.07 -11.60
CA LEU A 6 21.80 4.30 -12.35
C LEU A 6 20.82 5.15 -13.18
N PHE A 7 20.69 6.45 -12.89
CA PHE A 7 19.88 7.36 -13.70
C PHE A 7 20.72 8.45 -14.32
N GLN A 8 21.38 8.09 -15.43
CA GLN A 8 21.78 9.11 -16.40
C GLN A 8 20.54 9.93 -16.79
N PRO A 9 20.65 11.25 -16.97
CA PRO A 9 19.51 12.10 -17.33
C PRO A 9 18.74 11.59 -18.57
N ALA A 10 19.43 10.99 -19.54
CA ALA A 10 18.81 10.35 -20.71
C ALA A 10 17.93 9.14 -20.35
N ALA A 11 18.32 8.34 -19.36
CA ALA A 11 17.50 7.22 -18.87
C ALA A 11 16.21 7.70 -18.19
N ALA A 12 16.29 8.79 -17.42
CA ALA A 12 15.12 9.42 -16.80
C ALA A 12 14.14 9.94 -17.86
N ARG A 13 14.64 10.51 -18.97
CA ARG A 13 13.81 10.93 -20.10
C ARG A 13 12.96 9.78 -20.64
N HIS A 14 13.56 8.62 -20.91
CA HIS A 14 12.84 7.45 -21.44
C HIS A 14 11.74 6.95 -20.50
N LEU A 15 11.98 6.98 -19.19
CA LEU A 15 10.96 6.59 -18.22
C LEU A 15 9.82 7.60 -18.16
N HIS A 16 10.10 8.90 -18.22
CA HIS A 16 9.06 9.93 -18.28
C HIS A 16 8.24 9.84 -19.57
N LEU A 17 8.87 9.55 -20.71
CA LEU A 17 8.14 9.29 -21.96
C LEU A 17 7.23 8.06 -21.83
N ALA A 18 7.72 6.96 -21.25
CA ALA A 18 6.89 5.78 -20.99
C ALA A 18 5.73 6.06 -20.02
N LEU A 19 5.95 6.88 -18.99
CA LEU A 19 4.89 7.32 -18.07
C LEU A 19 3.88 8.24 -18.79
N ALA A 20 4.33 9.11 -19.68
CA ALA A 20 3.47 9.96 -20.50
C ALA A 20 2.58 9.11 -21.42
N ASP A 21 3.17 8.12 -22.09
CA ASP A 21 2.44 7.16 -22.95
C ASP A 21 1.40 6.38 -22.14
N ALA A 22 1.78 5.86 -20.97
CA ALA A 22 0.87 5.17 -20.05
C ALA A 22 -0.25 6.08 -19.51
N ALA A 23 0.01 7.39 -19.46
CA ALA A 23 -0.92 8.42 -19.00
C ALA A 23 -1.65 9.14 -20.14
N SER A 24 -1.58 8.63 -21.37
CA SER A 24 -2.12 9.28 -22.56
C SER A 24 -3.60 9.70 -22.38
N GLY A 25 -3.92 10.92 -22.81
CA GLY A 25 -5.23 11.53 -22.66
C GLY A 25 -5.57 11.99 -21.24
N THR A 26 -4.56 12.13 -20.36
CA THR A 26 -4.76 12.66 -19.00
C THR A 26 -3.80 13.83 -18.72
N PRO A 27 -4.10 14.71 -17.76
CA PRO A 27 -3.21 15.82 -17.37
C PRO A 27 -1.77 15.38 -17.02
N ARG A 28 -1.61 14.16 -16.50
CA ARG A 28 -0.29 13.57 -16.20
C ARG A 28 0.58 13.33 -17.43
N GLN A 29 -0.01 13.15 -18.61
CA GLN A 29 0.76 13.04 -19.85
C GLN A 29 1.63 14.29 -20.03
N TRP A 30 1.00 15.46 -19.93
CA TRP A 30 1.67 16.75 -20.07
C TRP A 30 2.69 17.00 -18.96
N TRP A 31 2.37 16.62 -17.73
CA TRP A 31 3.32 16.65 -16.62
C TRP A 31 4.62 15.92 -16.95
N HIS A 32 4.53 14.68 -17.44
CA HIS A 32 5.71 13.90 -17.77
C HIS A 32 6.42 14.34 -19.05
N LEU A 33 5.68 14.84 -20.04
CA LEU A 33 6.27 15.41 -21.25
C LEU A 33 7.08 16.67 -20.94
N GLU A 34 6.59 17.54 -20.05
CA GLU A 34 7.29 18.76 -19.65
C GLU A 34 8.61 18.43 -18.94
N ILE A 35 8.62 17.45 -18.04
CA ILE A 35 9.83 16.96 -17.39
C ILE A 35 10.78 16.33 -18.42
N ALA A 36 10.26 15.45 -19.29
CA ALA A 36 11.05 14.78 -20.31
C ALA A 36 11.73 15.76 -21.27
N ALA A 37 11.06 16.86 -21.63
CA ALA A 37 11.57 17.89 -22.53
C ALA A 37 12.87 18.53 -22.02
N ARG A 38 13.06 18.64 -20.69
CA ARG A 38 14.25 19.24 -20.06
C ARG A 38 15.42 18.26 -19.90
N LEU A 39 15.18 16.98 -20.13
CA LEU A 39 16.19 15.94 -20.01
C LEU A 39 16.85 15.67 -21.38
N PRO A 40 18.17 15.38 -21.43
CA PRO A 40 18.87 15.17 -22.69
C PRO A 40 18.35 13.91 -23.41
N ALA A 41 18.34 13.96 -24.73
CA ALA A 41 18.09 12.80 -25.55
C ALA A 41 19.32 11.88 -25.57
N GLY A 42 19.09 10.56 -25.66
CA GLY A 42 20.15 9.57 -25.73
C GLY A 42 19.59 8.15 -25.93
N PRO A 43 20.42 7.17 -26.27
CA PRO A 43 19.97 5.80 -26.46
C PRO A 43 19.48 5.18 -25.14
N ALA A 44 18.37 4.43 -25.20
CA ALA A 44 17.87 3.68 -24.06
C ALA A 44 18.70 2.40 -23.85
N SER A 45 19.29 2.25 -22.66
CA SER A 45 19.98 1.01 -22.31
C SER A 45 18.99 -0.16 -22.16
N PRO A 46 19.42 -1.42 -22.35
CA PRO A 46 18.57 -2.60 -22.16
C PRO A 46 17.75 -2.63 -20.85
N PRO A 47 18.30 -2.30 -19.65
CA PRO A 47 17.51 -2.29 -18.42
C PRO A 47 16.42 -1.20 -18.43
N ILE A 48 16.69 -0.03 -19.01
CA ILE A 48 15.69 1.04 -19.13
C ILE A 48 14.55 0.62 -20.05
N ARG A 49 14.84 -0.05 -21.17
CA ARG A 49 13.79 -0.62 -22.04
C ARG A 49 12.93 -1.67 -21.32
N LEU A 50 13.50 -2.43 -20.39
CA LEU A 50 12.71 -3.33 -19.54
C LEU A 50 11.82 -2.53 -18.58
N PHE A 51 12.35 -1.52 -17.90
CA PHE A 51 11.56 -0.66 -17.02
C PHE A 51 10.42 0.07 -17.76
N CYS A 52 10.67 0.61 -18.96
CA CYS A 52 9.60 1.21 -19.78
C CYS A 52 8.48 0.19 -20.09
N ARG A 53 8.84 -1.05 -20.47
CA ARG A 53 7.86 -2.12 -20.70
C ARG A 53 7.07 -2.46 -19.44
N LEU A 54 7.72 -2.50 -18.28
CA LEU A 54 7.07 -2.76 -17.00
C LEU A 54 6.13 -1.62 -16.57
N LEU A 55 6.49 -0.36 -16.84
CA LEU A 55 5.62 0.80 -16.58
C LEU A 55 4.35 0.79 -17.44
N ASN A 56 4.41 0.24 -18.65
CA ASN A 56 3.25 0.06 -19.52
C ASN A 56 2.42 -1.19 -19.16
N SER A 57 2.79 -1.92 -18.10
CA SER A 57 2.13 -3.15 -17.68
C SER A 57 1.35 -2.97 -16.38
N ARG A 58 0.64 -4.02 -15.95
CA ARG A 58 -0.01 -4.07 -14.62
C ARG A 58 0.98 -4.00 -13.45
N LEU A 59 2.29 -4.09 -13.69
CA LEU A 59 3.34 -4.04 -12.67
C LEU A 59 3.82 -2.61 -12.37
N ALA A 60 3.34 -1.60 -13.08
CA ALA A 60 3.80 -0.21 -12.90
C ALA A 60 3.76 0.23 -11.44
N GLY A 61 2.69 -0.10 -10.70
CA GLY A 61 2.52 0.29 -9.30
C GLY A 61 3.52 -0.34 -8.35
N ALA A 62 4.12 -1.49 -8.70
CA ALA A 62 5.19 -2.09 -7.91
C ALA A 62 6.53 -1.42 -8.22
N LEU A 63 6.66 -0.89 -9.44
CA LEU A 63 7.87 -0.26 -9.94
C LEU A 63 8.00 1.21 -9.50
N ILE A 64 6.89 1.94 -9.35
CA ILE A 64 6.90 3.35 -8.92
C ILE A 64 7.66 3.57 -7.59
N PRO A 65 7.44 2.80 -6.50
CA PRO A 65 8.22 2.95 -5.27
C PRO A 65 9.71 2.73 -5.48
N THR A 66 10.08 1.74 -6.30
CA THR A 66 11.48 1.45 -6.64
C THR A 66 12.11 2.61 -7.41
N LEU A 67 11.43 3.14 -8.43
CA LEU A 67 11.92 4.30 -9.18
C LEU A 67 12.04 5.55 -8.31
N SER A 68 11.09 5.75 -7.39
CA SER A 68 11.17 6.82 -6.39
C SER A 68 12.34 6.63 -5.44
N GLY A 69 12.63 5.40 -4.98
CA GLY A 69 13.79 5.10 -4.14
C GLY A 69 15.12 5.23 -4.87
N LEU A 70 15.11 5.04 -6.20
CA LEU A 70 16.23 5.31 -7.10
C LEU A 70 16.38 6.79 -7.47
N GLY A 71 15.48 7.66 -6.99
CA GLY A 71 15.57 9.11 -7.14
C GLY A 71 15.03 9.67 -8.46
N LEU A 72 14.15 8.94 -9.17
CA LEU A 72 13.44 9.50 -10.32
C LEU A 72 12.45 10.58 -9.84
N PRO A 73 12.63 11.86 -10.24
CA PRO A 73 11.80 12.95 -9.75
C PRO A 73 10.44 12.99 -10.47
N GLY A 74 9.46 13.70 -9.91
CA GLY A 74 8.16 13.93 -10.56
C GLY A 74 7.20 12.74 -10.49
N LEU A 75 7.46 11.81 -9.58
CA LEU A 75 6.58 10.69 -9.26
C LEU A 75 5.58 11.00 -8.14
N SER A 76 5.61 12.22 -7.59
CA SER A 76 4.67 12.71 -6.58
C SER A 76 3.18 12.45 -6.93
N PRO A 77 2.69 12.55 -8.19
CA PRO A 77 1.28 12.31 -8.49
C PRO A 77 0.81 10.87 -8.25
N TYR A 78 1.74 9.90 -8.22
CA TYR A 78 1.47 8.49 -7.97
C TYR A 78 1.59 8.10 -6.49
N ARG A 79 2.11 9.00 -5.65
CA ARG A 79 2.19 8.79 -4.20
C ARG A 79 0.82 9.02 -3.58
N LEU A 80 -0.11 8.10 -3.83
CA LEU A 80 -1.37 8.13 -3.10
C LEU A 80 -1.09 7.86 -1.62
N PRO A 81 -1.72 8.59 -0.70
CA PRO A 81 -1.65 8.34 0.74
C PRO A 81 -2.39 7.07 1.14
N TYR A 82 -2.56 6.09 0.24
CA TYR A 82 -3.13 4.80 0.56
C TYR A 82 -2.14 4.01 1.41
N GLN A 83 -2.16 4.31 2.70
CA GLN A 83 -1.72 3.38 3.71
C GLN A 83 -2.74 2.24 3.65
N ALA A 84 -2.42 1.20 2.88
CA ALA A 84 -3.09 -0.08 3.07
C ALA A 84 -3.07 -0.33 4.59
N PRO A 85 -4.17 -0.71 5.23
CA PRO A 85 -4.21 -0.90 6.67
C PRO A 85 -3.46 -2.18 7.07
N TRP A 86 -2.31 -2.48 6.45
CA TRP A 86 -1.52 -3.70 6.58
C TRP A 86 -1.15 -3.93 8.04
N ALA A 87 -0.69 -2.90 8.75
CA ALA A 87 -0.41 -2.97 10.19
C ALA A 87 -1.65 -3.35 11.01
N GLN A 88 -2.81 -2.73 10.73
CA GLN A 88 -4.07 -3.05 11.41
C GLN A 88 -4.54 -4.48 11.08
N ARG A 89 -4.38 -4.93 9.83
CA ARG A 89 -4.74 -6.28 9.39
C ARG A 89 -3.86 -7.34 10.04
N ALA A 90 -2.56 -7.09 10.18
CA ALA A 90 -1.65 -7.98 10.89
C ALA A 90 -2.01 -8.08 12.37
N VAL A 91 -2.28 -6.95 13.05
CA VAL A 91 -2.71 -6.93 14.46
C VAL A 91 -4.04 -7.66 14.66
N LEU A 92 -5.02 -7.41 13.79
CA LEU A 92 -6.32 -8.09 13.86
C LEU A 92 -6.18 -9.60 13.65
N ALA A 93 -5.40 -10.01 12.65
CA ALA A 93 -5.13 -11.42 12.38
C ALA A 93 -4.46 -12.09 13.59
N ALA A 94 -3.43 -11.46 14.16
CA ALA A 94 -2.74 -11.96 15.35
C ALA A 94 -3.68 -12.12 16.54
N LEU A 95 -4.53 -11.13 16.83
CA LEU A 95 -5.53 -11.20 17.90
C LEU A 95 -6.54 -12.33 17.67
N LEU A 96 -7.11 -12.43 16.47
CA LEU A 96 -8.08 -13.48 16.16
C LEU A 96 -7.45 -14.87 16.25
N THR A 97 -6.23 -15.03 15.76
CA THR A 97 -5.46 -16.27 15.91
C THR A 97 -5.21 -16.61 17.38
N LEU A 98 -4.84 -15.62 18.20
CA LEU A 98 -4.64 -15.82 19.63
C LEU A 98 -5.93 -16.33 20.29
N CYS A 99 -7.05 -15.65 20.07
CA CYS A 99 -8.33 -16.04 20.65
C CYS A 99 -8.77 -17.46 20.22
N VAL A 100 -8.57 -17.80 18.94
CA VAL A 100 -8.89 -19.14 18.43
C VAL A 100 -7.99 -20.21 19.05
N VAL A 101 -6.68 -19.97 19.12
CA VAL A 101 -5.72 -20.93 19.67
C VAL A 101 -5.96 -21.14 21.17
N GLU A 102 -6.12 -20.06 21.93
CA GLU A 102 -6.36 -20.10 23.38
C GLU A 102 -7.73 -20.71 23.73
N GLY A 103 -8.78 -20.38 22.96
CA GLY A 103 -10.10 -20.98 23.12
C GLY A 103 -10.09 -22.49 22.88
N LEU A 104 -9.42 -22.94 21.81
CA LEU A 104 -9.29 -24.37 21.52
C LEU A 104 -8.39 -25.08 22.54
N LEU A 105 -7.35 -24.42 23.06
CA LEU A 105 -6.58 -24.93 24.21
C LEU A 105 -7.43 -25.06 25.47
N GLY A 106 -8.38 -24.14 25.70
CA GLY A 106 -9.30 -24.20 26.83
C GLY A 106 -10.30 -25.34 26.77
N MET A 107 -10.58 -25.84 25.56
CA MET A 107 -11.40 -27.02 25.28
C MET A 107 -10.58 -28.32 25.19
N ASP A 108 -9.30 -28.30 25.58
CA ASP A 108 -8.36 -29.42 25.44
C ASP A 108 -8.30 -30.00 24.02
N SER A 109 -8.46 -29.14 23.02
CA SER A 109 -8.49 -29.53 21.61
C SER A 109 -7.13 -30.07 21.13
N ARG A 110 -7.19 -31.12 20.31
CA ARG A 110 -6.01 -31.74 19.69
C ARG A 110 -5.28 -30.75 18.78
N ASN A 111 -3.96 -30.91 18.66
CA ASN A 111 -3.12 -30.09 17.78
C ASN A 111 -3.65 -30.03 16.34
N ALA A 112 -4.15 -31.14 15.80
CA ALA A 112 -4.68 -31.21 14.44
C ALA A 112 -5.90 -30.29 14.21
N SER A 113 -6.82 -30.22 15.18
CA SER A 113 -7.99 -29.34 15.12
C SER A 113 -7.58 -27.87 15.20
N ARG A 114 -6.60 -27.54 16.05
CA ARG A 114 -6.01 -26.20 16.13
C ARG A 114 -5.31 -25.80 14.83
N GLN A 115 -4.53 -26.73 14.25
CA GLN A 115 -3.88 -26.58 12.95
C GLN A 115 -4.90 -26.25 11.85
N LEU A 116 -5.96 -27.06 11.75
CA LEU A 116 -7.01 -26.84 10.78
C LEU A 116 -7.68 -25.48 10.97
N ALA A 117 -8.07 -25.12 12.20
CA ALA A 117 -8.74 -23.84 12.47
C ALA A 117 -7.87 -22.63 12.08
N VAL A 118 -6.58 -22.67 12.41
CA VAL A 118 -5.61 -21.63 12.02
C VAL A 118 -5.45 -21.57 10.50
N ILE A 119 -5.32 -22.70 9.81
CA ILE A 119 -5.17 -22.74 8.35
C ILE A 119 -6.40 -22.13 7.67
N LEU A 120 -7.60 -22.51 8.13
CA LEU A 120 -8.85 -21.94 7.61
C LEU A 120 -8.91 -20.43 7.87
N LEU A 121 -8.53 -19.97 9.07
CA LEU A 121 -8.46 -18.55 9.40
C LEU A 121 -7.45 -17.80 8.52
N ALA A 122 -6.28 -18.39 8.25
CA ALA A 122 -5.26 -17.84 7.38
C ALA A 122 -5.77 -17.65 5.95
N LEU A 123 -6.36 -18.69 5.37
CA LEU A 123 -6.84 -18.70 3.99
C LEU A 123 -8.06 -17.80 3.80
N PHE A 124 -9.12 -18.01 4.60
CA PHE A 124 -10.36 -17.23 4.45
C PHE A 124 -10.16 -15.78 4.85
N GLY A 125 -9.49 -15.51 5.96
CA GLY A 125 -9.22 -14.15 6.41
C GLY A 125 -8.26 -13.40 5.49
N GLY A 126 -7.27 -14.08 4.91
CA GLY A 126 -6.38 -13.54 3.89
C GLY A 126 -7.12 -13.17 2.61
N ALA A 127 -7.95 -14.08 2.09
CA ALA A 127 -8.76 -13.86 0.89
C ALA A 127 -9.78 -12.72 1.10
N LEU A 128 -10.48 -12.71 2.24
CA LEU A 128 -11.44 -11.66 2.59
C LEU A 128 -10.74 -10.30 2.71
N SER A 129 -9.60 -10.23 3.39
CA SER A 129 -8.81 -9.00 3.54
C SER A 129 -8.33 -8.47 2.20
N ALA A 130 -7.79 -9.35 1.33
CA ALA A 130 -7.39 -9.00 -0.03
C ALA A 130 -8.55 -8.47 -0.86
N TRP A 131 -9.72 -9.12 -0.80
CA TRP A 131 -10.90 -8.70 -1.53
C TRP A 131 -11.43 -7.35 -1.06
N GLN A 132 -11.52 -7.11 0.25
CA GLN A 132 -11.92 -5.82 0.82
C GLN A 132 -10.96 -4.70 0.41
N ALA A 133 -9.65 -4.95 0.50
CA ALA A 133 -8.63 -3.99 0.10
C ALA A 133 -8.67 -3.72 -1.41
N GLY A 134 -8.86 -4.76 -2.23
CA GLY A 134 -9.03 -4.63 -3.67
C GLY A 134 -10.26 -3.80 -4.03
N ARG A 135 -11.39 -4.01 -3.36
CA ARG A 135 -12.60 -3.19 -3.55
C ARG A 135 -12.41 -1.74 -3.11
N ALA A 136 -11.74 -1.49 -1.97
CA ALA A 136 -11.44 -0.14 -1.50
C ALA A 136 -10.53 0.60 -2.50
N ALA A 137 -9.43 -0.03 -2.92
CA ALA A 137 -8.51 0.51 -3.93
C ALA A 137 -9.19 0.71 -5.29
N GLY A 138 -10.12 -0.17 -5.68
CA GLY A 138 -10.90 -0.04 -6.90
C GLY A 138 -11.84 1.16 -6.89
N ARG A 139 -12.54 1.40 -5.77
CA ARG A 139 -13.39 2.59 -5.58
C ARG A 139 -12.58 3.87 -5.66
N GLU A 140 -11.45 3.93 -4.97
CA GLU A 140 -10.57 5.10 -4.99
C GLU A 140 -10.00 5.37 -6.39
N ARG A 141 -9.58 4.32 -7.11
CA ARG A 141 -9.15 4.46 -8.51
C ARG A 141 -10.23 5.06 -9.38
N ASN A 142 -11.46 4.58 -9.26
CA ASN A 142 -12.56 5.06 -10.08
C ASN A 142 -12.89 6.52 -9.76
N ARG A 143 -12.88 6.90 -8.47
CA ARG A 143 -13.02 8.29 -8.03
C ARG A 143 -11.97 9.20 -8.66
N LEU A 144 -10.69 8.85 -8.55
CA LEU A 144 -9.58 9.65 -9.09
C LEU A 144 -9.60 9.74 -10.62
N ARG A 145 -10.00 8.65 -11.30
CA ARG A 145 -10.20 8.65 -12.76
C ARG A 145 -11.32 9.59 -13.17
N GLU A 146 -12.42 9.60 -12.43
CA GLU A 146 -13.54 10.49 -12.70
C GLU A 146 -13.14 11.96 -12.51
N THR A 147 -12.47 12.28 -11.40
CA THR A 147 -11.91 13.63 -11.19
C THR A 147 -10.97 14.03 -12.32
N SER A 148 -10.04 13.15 -12.73
CA SER A 148 -9.13 13.43 -13.84
C SER A 148 -9.86 13.70 -15.16
N ARG A 149 -10.96 12.97 -15.44
CA ARG A 149 -11.78 13.15 -16.64
C ARG A 149 -12.55 14.46 -16.60
N GLN A 150 -13.13 14.81 -15.47
CA GLN A 150 -13.84 16.09 -15.29
C GLN A 150 -12.88 17.27 -15.52
N THR A 151 -11.67 17.22 -14.94
CA THR A 151 -10.64 18.23 -15.20
C THR A 151 -10.29 18.28 -16.68
N ALA A 152 -10.11 17.13 -17.35
CA ALA A 152 -9.82 17.06 -18.78
C ALA A 152 -10.95 17.64 -19.67
N GLN A 153 -12.21 17.45 -19.29
CA GLN A 153 -13.38 17.96 -20.03
C GLN A 153 -13.61 19.45 -19.83
N ASN A 154 -13.26 19.98 -18.66
CA ASN A 154 -13.40 21.41 -18.35
C ASN A 154 -12.30 22.26 -19.00
N LEU A 155 -11.24 21.63 -19.53
CA LEU A 155 -10.18 22.30 -20.27
C LEU A 155 -10.64 22.59 -21.70
N PRO A 156 -10.55 23.84 -22.19
CA PRO A 156 -10.70 24.14 -23.61
C PRO A 156 -9.73 23.28 -24.43
N ALA A 157 -10.19 22.71 -25.55
CA ALA A 157 -9.39 21.79 -26.35
C ALA A 157 -8.06 22.39 -26.84
N SER A 158 -8.02 23.71 -27.05
CA SER A 158 -6.81 24.47 -27.41
C SER A 158 -5.82 24.59 -26.24
N GLU A 159 -6.30 24.68 -25.00
CA GLU A 159 -5.46 24.84 -23.80
C GLU A 159 -4.90 23.51 -23.31
N ALA A 160 -5.64 22.42 -23.51
CA ALA A 160 -5.15 21.07 -23.28
C ALA A 160 -3.91 20.73 -24.14
N ALA A 161 -3.73 21.39 -25.29
CA ALA A 161 -2.57 21.21 -26.16
C ALA A 161 -1.32 22.00 -25.70
N LEU A 162 -1.48 22.97 -24.79
CA LEU A 162 -0.40 23.86 -24.32
C LEU A 162 0.39 23.30 -23.13
N GLY A 163 0.25 22.02 -22.83
CA GLY A 163 1.01 21.34 -21.77
C GLY A 163 0.68 21.82 -20.35
N LEU A 164 1.66 21.77 -19.45
CA LEU A 164 1.46 22.11 -18.03
C LEU A 164 1.07 23.57 -17.80
N ALA A 165 1.58 24.49 -18.63
CA ALA A 165 1.20 25.90 -18.58
C ALA A 165 -0.29 26.10 -18.92
N GLY A 166 -0.80 25.38 -19.93
CA GLY A 166 -2.24 25.37 -20.25
C GLY A 166 -3.10 24.85 -19.09
N LEU A 167 -2.67 23.77 -18.43
CA LEU A 167 -3.36 23.23 -17.25
C LEU A 167 -3.41 24.23 -16.09
N LEU A 168 -2.31 24.94 -15.82
CA LEU A 168 -2.24 25.97 -14.79
C LEU A 168 -3.08 27.19 -15.16
N SER A 169 -3.10 27.57 -16.45
CA SER A 169 -3.89 28.69 -16.95
C SER A 169 -5.39 28.43 -16.78
N ALA A 170 -5.86 27.24 -17.16
CA ALA A 170 -7.24 26.83 -16.97
C ALA A 170 -7.65 26.70 -15.50
N ALA A 171 -6.68 26.54 -14.61
CA ALA A 171 -6.90 26.60 -13.17
C ALA A 171 -6.95 28.04 -12.62
N GLY A 172 -6.99 29.05 -13.48
CA GLY A 172 -7.17 30.46 -13.13
C GLY A 172 -5.86 31.25 -12.98
N MET A 173 -4.72 30.70 -13.40
CA MET A 173 -3.45 31.43 -13.44
C MET A 173 -3.32 32.22 -14.75
N ASP A 174 -2.75 33.42 -14.70
CA ASP A 174 -2.40 34.15 -15.92
C ASP A 174 -1.33 33.38 -16.72
N TYR A 175 -1.42 33.36 -18.05
CA TYR A 175 -0.62 32.46 -18.89
C TYR A 175 0.91 32.68 -18.78
N PRO A 176 1.45 33.92 -18.80
CA PRO A 176 2.86 34.15 -18.53
C PRO A 176 3.33 33.63 -17.17
N ALA A 177 2.52 33.80 -16.12
CA ALA A 177 2.81 33.27 -14.79
C ALA A 177 2.75 31.73 -14.78
N ALA A 178 1.76 31.15 -15.47
CA ALA A 178 1.60 29.71 -15.63
C ALA A 178 2.79 29.09 -16.37
N GLN A 179 3.28 29.74 -17.42
CA GLN A 179 4.46 29.30 -18.16
C GLN A 179 5.71 29.34 -17.28
N SER A 180 5.99 30.45 -16.60
CA SER A 180 7.13 30.55 -15.68
C SER A 180 7.06 29.50 -14.58
N HIS A 181 5.86 29.27 -14.02
CA HIS A 181 5.67 28.26 -12.99
C HIS A 181 5.83 26.83 -13.53
N ALA A 182 5.35 26.53 -14.73
CA ALA A 182 5.55 25.25 -15.38
C ALA A 182 7.04 24.96 -15.61
N GLU A 183 7.82 25.95 -16.03
CA GLU A 183 9.28 25.84 -16.19
C GLU A 183 9.99 25.54 -14.86
N GLN A 184 9.61 26.23 -13.78
CA GLN A 184 10.12 25.97 -12.44
C GLN A 184 9.78 24.56 -11.96
N LEU A 185 8.53 24.12 -12.18
CA LEU A 185 8.10 22.77 -11.85
C LEU A 185 8.82 21.71 -12.67
N ALA A 186 9.13 21.95 -13.94
CA ALA A 186 9.89 21.02 -14.77
C ALA A 186 11.32 20.78 -14.22
N LEU A 187 11.92 21.81 -13.62
CA LEU A 187 13.24 21.73 -12.98
C LEU A 187 13.19 21.05 -11.60
N ALA A 188 12.09 21.23 -10.86
CA ALA A 188 11.89 20.66 -9.52
C ALA A 188 10.49 20.04 -9.39
N PRO A 189 10.20 18.92 -10.06
CA PRO A 189 8.82 18.42 -10.18
C PRO A 189 8.25 17.87 -8.88
N ASP A 190 9.08 17.49 -7.92
CA ASP A 190 8.60 17.08 -6.59
C ASP A 190 8.26 18.26 -5.66
N SER A 191 8.47 19.51 -6.09
CA SER A 191 8.11 20.72 -5.31
C SER A 191 6.62 21.09 -5.40
N ILE A 192 5.86 20.47 -6.31
CA ILE A 192 4.44 20.76 -6.48
C ILE A 192 3.64 20.36 -5.24
N ALA A 193 2.93 21.33 -4.66
CA ALA A 193 2.12 21.12 -3.47
C ALA A 193 0.94 20.14 -3.73
N PRO A 194 0.53 19.32 -2.74
CA PRO A 194 -0.50 18.29 -2.95
C PRO A 194 -1.87 18.83 -3.38
N ASP A 195 -2.27 19.97 -2.85
CA ASP A 195 -3.48 20.71 -3.23
C ASP A 195 -3.46 21.10 -4.72
N ARG A 196 -2.31 21.57 -5.21
CA ARG A 196 -2.10 21.90 -6.61
C ARG A 196 -2.11 20.66 -7.51
N GLN A 197 -1.56 19.53 -7.05
CA GLN A 197 -1.67 18.25 -7.76
C GLN A 197 -3.14 17.80 -7.91
N ALA A 198 -3.94 17.96 -6.85
CA ALA A 198 -5.36 17.63 -6.87
C ALA A 198 -6.14 18.55 -7.81
N MET A 199 -5.91 19.86 -7.73
CA MET A 199 -6.54 20.86 -8.61
C MET A 199 -6.28 20.58 -10.09
N LEU A 200 -5.04 20.22 -10.45
CA LEU A 200 -4.65 19.91 -11.83
C LEU A 200 -5.05 18.49 -12.28
N GLY A 201 -5.74 17.71 -11.43
CA GLY A 201 -6.14 16.34 -11.75
C GLY A 201 -4.94 15.39 -11.96
N LEU A 202 -3.78 15.70 -11.35
CA LEU A 202 -2.56 14.91 -11.52
C LEU A 202 -2.60 13.60 -10.74
N HIS A 203 -3.35 13.52 -9.64
CA HIS A 203 -3.40 12.30 -8.84
C HIS A 203 -3.97 11.09 -9.59
N ALA A 204 -3.23 9.99 -9.59
CA ALA A 204 -3.77 8.68 -9.95
C ALA A 204 -3.05 7.54 -9.26
N PRO A 205 -3.76 6.43 -9.00
CA PRO A 205 -3.12 5.19 -8.64
C PRO A 205 -2.34 4.67 -9.85
N ALA A 206 -1.11 4.23 -9.61
CA ALA A 206 -0.35 3.50 -10.62
C ALA A 206 -1.08 2.21 -11.04
N ALA A 207 -0.77 1.71 -12.24
CA ALA A 207 -1.35 0.43 -12.71
C ALA A 207 -1.01 -0.70 -11.72
N GLY A 208 -1.96 -1.61 -11.47
CA GLY A 208 -1.77 -2.67 -10.48
C GLY A 208 -1.93 -2.27 -9.01
N HIS A 209 -2.22 -1.01 -8.69
CA HIS A 209 -2.46 -0.55 -7.31
C HIS A 209 -3.49 -1.41 -6.55
N ILE A 210 -4.55 -1.85 -7.22
CA ILE A 210 -5.58 -2.74 -6.65
C ILE A 210 -4.98 -4.08 -6.23
N ALA A 211 -4.19 -4.70 -7.11
CA ALA A 211 -3.56 -5.99 -6.86
C ALA A 211 -2.52 -5.88 -5.74
N LEU A 212 -1.76 -4.78 -5.70
CA LEU A 212 -0.79 -4.53 -4.63
C LEU A 212 -1.45 -4.29 -3.28
N ALA A 213 -2.54 -3.53 -3.24
CA ALA A 213 -3.31 -3.34 -2.00
C ALA A 213 -3.89 -4.68 -1.49
N ALA A 214 -4.42 -5.50 -2.40
CA ALA A 214 -4.93 -6.83 -2.08
C ALA A 214 -3.81 -7.76 -1.57
N ALA A 215 -2.67 -7.82 -2.28
CA ALA A 215 -1.54 -8.64 -1.90
C ALA A 215 -0.94 -8.20 -0.56
N ALA A 216 -0.71 -6.89 -0.35
CA ALA A 216 -0.14 -6.36 0.88
C ALA A 216 -1.01 -6.63 2.11
N THR A 217 -2.33 -6.62 1.96
CA THR A 217 -3.25 -6.93 3.07
C THR A 217 -3.37 -8.43 3.33
N ALA A 218 -3.34 -9.27 2.29
CA ALA A 218 -3.24 -10.72 2.46
C ALA A 218 -1.92 -11.13 3.12
N THR A 219 -0.79 -10.59 2.69
CA THR A 219 0.52 -10.91 3.29
C THR A 219 0.59 -10.44 4.73
N ALA A 220 0.06 -9.26 5.05
CA ALA A 220 -0.03 -8.78 6.43
C ALA A 220 -0.93 -9.67 7.30
N TRP A 221 -2.07 -10.13 6.78
CA TRP A 221 -2.93 -11.09 7.49
C TRP A 221 -2.17 -12.39 7.79
N LEU A 222 -1.58 -13.00 6.75
CA LEU A 222 -0.83 -14.25 6.89
C LEU A 222 0.35 -14.10 7.86
N ALA A 223 1.06 -12.97 7.82
CA ALA A 223 2.14 -12.68 8.77
C ALA A 223 1.62 -12.58 10.21
N GLY A 224 0.48 -11.94 10.44
CA GLY A 224 -0.16 -11.87 11.76
C GLY A 224 -0.57 -13.25 12.29
N VAL A 225 -1.17 -14.08 11.43
CA VAL A 225 -1.52 -15.47 11.80
C VAL A 225 -0.27 -16.28 12.10
N ALA A 226 0.74 -16.26 11.22
CA ALA A 226 1.97 -17.02 11.36
C ALA A 226 2.74 -16.65 12.64
N ALA A 227 2.78 -15.37 12.99
CA ALA A 227 3.47 -14.89 14.19
C ALA A 227 2.88 -15.48 15.47
N VAL A 228 1.59 -15.81 15.51
CA VAL A 228 0.90 -16.32 16.70
C VAL A 228 0.73 -17.84 16.65
N ALA A 229 0.42 -18.41 15.48
CA ALA A 229 0.02 -19.80 15.36
C ALA A 229 1.16 -20.81 15.36
N TRP A 230 2.41 -20.38 15.19
CA TRP A 230 3.56 -21.29 15.07
C TRP A 230 3.69 -22.27 16.25
N SER A 231 3.22 -21.89 17.45
CA SER A 231 3.26 -22.74 18.63
C SER A 231 2.42 -24.00 18.52
N CYS A 232 1.36 -23.98 17.70
CA CYS A 232 0.49 -25.13 17.52
C CYS A 232 1.24 -26.31 16.87
N TRP A 233 2.38 -26.04 16.20
CA TRP A 233 3.19 -27.06 15.53
C TRP A 233 4.26 -27.63 16.47
N LEU A 234 4.37 -27.10 17.69
CA LEU A 234 5.24 -27.63 18.72
C LEU A 234 4.52 -28.74 19.49
N ALA A 235 5.15 -29.91 19.57
CA ALA A 235 4.77 -30.96 20.51
C ALA A 235 5.28 -30.59 21.91
N ALA A 236 4.61 -29.66 22.58
CA ALA A 236 4.94 -29.18 23.91
C ALA A 236 3.76 -29.33 24.89
N PRO A 237 4.00 -29.41 26.22
CA PRO A 237 2.93 -29.38 27.21
C PRO A 237 2.12 -28.08 27.15
N ALA A 238 0.83 -28.13 27.51
CA ALA A 238 -0.11 -27.00 27.44
C ALA A 238 0.43 -25.64 27.96
N PRO A 239 1.09 -25.53 29.15
CA PRO A 239 1.57 -24.23 29.62
C PRO A 239 2.66 -23.62 28.73
N TRP A 240 3.45 -24.45 28.07
CA TRP A 240 4.49 -24.00 27.13
C TRP A 240 3.92 -23.63 25.76
N GLN A 241 2.69 -24.06 25.43
CA GLN A 241 2.01 -23.70 24.19
C GLN A 241 1.33 -22.33 24.24
N ALA A 242 1.06 -21.80 25.45
CA ALA A 242 0.40 -20.51 25.64
C ALA A 242 1.34 -19.31 25.53
N MET A 243 2.60 -19.42 26.01
CA MET A 243 3.54 -18.29 25.94
C MET A 243 3.90 -17.82 24.52
N PRO A 244 4.19 -18.72 23.54
CA PRO A 244 4.65 -18.28 22.24
C PRO A 244 3.62 -17.48 21.41
N PRO A 245 2.30 -17.79 21.45
CA PRO A 245 1.25 -16.92 20.91
C PRO A 245 1.29 -15.48 21.43
N PHE A 246 1.49 -15.27 22.74
CA PHE A 246 1.61 -13.93 23.33
C PHE A 246 2.87 -13.20 22.84
N LEU A 247 4.02 -13.90 22.75
CA LEU A 247 5.24 -13.33 22.18
C LEU A 247 5.05 -12.93 20.72
N GLY A 248 4.35 -13.76 19.94
CA GLY A 248 3.93 -13.47 18.57
C GLY A 248 3.10 -12.20 18.47
N LEU A 249 2.08 -12.06 19.33
CA LEU A 249 1.22 -10.88 19.39
C LEU A 249 2.03 -9.62 19.74
N LEU A 250 2.94 -9.71 20.73
CA LEU A 250 3.83 -8.61 21.12
C LEU A 250 4.72 -8.18 19.96
N LEU A 251 5.31 -9.14 19.24
CA LEU A 251 6.15 -8.88 18.06
C LEU A 251 5.35 -8.14 16.97
N VAL A 252 4.14 -8.60 16.65
CA VAL A 252 3.28 -7.92 15.66
C VAL A 252 2.96 -6.49 16.09
N HIS A 253 2.66 -6.26 17.37
CA HIS A 253 2.43 -4.90 17.88
C HIS A 253 3.67 -4.03 17.86
N PHE A 254 4.84 -4.57 18.19
CA PHE A 254 6.10 -3.85 18.13
C PHE A 254 6.42 -3.43 16.69
N VAL A 255 6.26 -4.33 15.71
CA VAL A 255 6.48 -4.00 14.30
C VAL A 255 5.45 -2.99 13.78
N ALA A 256 4.17 -3.15 14.14
CA ALA A 256 3.10 -2.27 13.69
C ALA A 256 3.12 -0.87 14.33
N HIS A 257 3.53 -0.78 15.60
CA HIS A 257 3.30 0.39 16.45
C HIS A 257 4.46 0.76 17.37
N GLY A 258 5.63 0.13 17.30
CA GLY A 258 6.73 0.31 18.25
C GLY A 258 7.25 1.75 18.36
N GLN A 259 7.03 2.58 17.34
CA GLN A 259 7.36 4.00 17.32
C GLN A 259 6.38 4.88 18.12
N ARG A 260 5.23 4.33 18.54
CA ARG A 260 4.21 5.07 19.30
C ARG A 260 4.42 4.87 20.80
N PRO A 261 4.35 5.93 21.62
CA PRO A 261 4.38 5.75 23.07
C PRO A 261 3.22 4.86 23.50
N ARG A 262 3.46 3.99 24.49
CA ARG A 262 2.47 3.07 25.06
C ARG A 262 1.91 2.01 24.08
N TRP A 263 2.64 1.67 23.01
CA TRP A 263 2.26 0.58 22.09
C TRP A 263 1.99 -0.76 22.83
N TRP A 264 2.76 -1.01 23.90
CA TRP A 264 2.67 -2.19 24.74
C TRP A 264 1.31 -2.30 25.47
N GLY A 265 0.65 -1.18 25.79
CA GLY A 265 -0.63 -1.20 26.51
C GLY A 265 -1.75 -1.86 25.69
N LYS A 266 -1.79 -1.60 24.38
CA LYS A 266 -2.73 -2.27 23.47
C LYS A 266 -2.41 -3.75 23.31
N ALA A 267 -1.12 -4.08 23.22
CA ALA A 267 -0.69 -5.47 23.11
C ALA A 267 -1.07 -6.27 24.38
N LEU A 268 -0.94 -5.66 25.56
CA LEU A 268 -1.33 -6.26 26.83
C LEU A 268 -2.85 -6.47 26.90
N LEU A 269 -3.65 -5.46 26.51
CA LEU A 269 -5.12 -5.61 26.44
C LEU A 269 -5.54 -6.76 25.52
N HIS A 270 -4.92 -6.88 24.35
CA HIS A 270 -5.16 -7.99 23.43
C HIS A 270 -4.71 -9.34 23.99
N GLY A 271 -3.60 -9.37 24.74
CA GLY A 271 -3.19 -10.55 25.49
C GLY A 271 -4.24 -10.97 26.53
N LEU A 272 -4.74 -10.03 27.33
CA LEU A 272 -5.80 -10.31 28.31
C LEU A 272 -7.07 -10.83 27.64
N ALA A 273 -7.45 -10.30 26.48
CA ALA A 273 -8.58 -10.82 25.70
C ALA A 273 -8.35 -12.28 25.27
N GLY A 274 -7.14 -12.62 24.80
CA GLY A 274 -6.76 -14.00 24.49
C GLY A 274 -6.85 -14.93 25.71
N MET A 275 -6.35 -14.49 26.87
CA MET A 275 -6.49 -15.25 28.11
C MET A 275 -7.96 -15.45 28.50
N GLY A 276 -8.82 -14.45 28.29
CA GLY A 276 -10.26 -14.57 28.50
C GLY A 276 -10.88 -15.70 27.67
N CYS A 277 -10.46 -15.85 26.42
CA CYS A 277 -10.89 -16.96 25.56
C CYS A 277 -10.47 -18.33 26.08
N TRP A 278 -9.34 -18.43 26.78
CA TRP A 278 -8.91 -19.68 27.42
C TRP A 278 -9.80 -20.10 28.59
N PHE A 279 -10.24 -19.15 29.42
CA PHE A 279 -11.06 -19.42 30.60
C PHE A 279 -12.54 -19.67 30.29
N LEU A 280 -13.06 -19.08 29.20
CA LEU A 280 -14.49 -19.14 28.88
C LEU A 280 -15.05 -20.57 28.74
N PRO A 281 -14.41 -21.52 28.02
CA PRO A 281 -14.89 -22.89 27.94
C PRO A 281 -14.94 -23.60 29.30
N LYS A 282 -13.91 -23.39 30.14
CA LYS A 282 -13.83 -24.00 31.48
C LYS A 282 -14.89 -23.45 32.43
N LEU A 283 -15.22 -22.17 32.30
CA LEU A 283 -16.30 -21.57 33.07
C LEU A 283 -17.66 -22.15 32.65
N LEU A 284 -17.91 -22.28 31.33
CA LEU A 284 -19.14 -22.85 30.80
C LEU A 284 -19.32 -24.32 31.24
N GLU A 285 -18.25 -25.12 31.22
CA GLU A 285 -18.27 -26.49 31.69
C GLU A 285 -18.63 -26.58 33.18
N ARG A 286 -18.04 -25.73 34.03
CA ARG A 286 -18.36 -25.68 35.46
C ARG A 286 -19.79 -25.22 35.76
N LEU A 287 -20.34 -24.33 34.94
CA LEU A 287 -21.74 -23.91 35.10
C LEU A 287 -22.71 -25.03 34.68
N ALA A 288 -22.36 -25.81 33.66
CA ALA A 288 -23.17 -26.94 33.19
C ALA A 288 -23.21 -28.12 34.17
N THR A 289 -22.22 -28.28 35.06
CA THR A 289 -22.20 -29.37 36.05
C THR A 289 -22.91 -29.01 37.36
N VAL A 290 -23.28 -27.74 37.56
CA VAL A 290 -23.91 -27.24 38.80
C VAL A 290 -25.43 -27.02 38.66
N GLY A 291 -25.96 -26.96 37.42
CA GLY A 291 -27.39 -26.84 37.13
C GLY A 291 -28.03 -28.17 36.79
#